data_AF-A0A7J4YKP2-F1
#
_entry.id   AF-A0A7J4YKP2-F1
#
_cell.length_a   1.000
_cell.length_b   1.000
_cell.length_c   1.000
_cell.angle_alpha   90.00
_cell.angle_beta   90.00
_cell.angle_gamma   90.00
#
_symmetry.space_group_name_H-M   'P 1'
#
loop_
_entity.id
_entity.type
_entity.pdbx_description
1 polymer ?
#
loop_
_entity_poly.entity_id
_entity_poly.type
_entity_poly.pdbx_seq_one_letter_code
_entity_poly.pdbx_strand_id
1 'polypeptide(L)'
;MNNRLSENEKAFIECFSRFVNGQMGSAAKVGNALADDHRYLINEKGKVVFAFLERLANDYQKGRYDQRNEWVCRLAAETIEHLVENRMYYRTLNND
;
A
#
# COMPACT_ATOMS: atom_id res chain seq x y z
N MET A 1 -7.03 18.65 -6.81
CA MET A 1 -6.30 18.85 -5.54
C MET A 1 -4.82 18.87 -5.84
N ASN A 2 -4.04 19.69 -5.14
CA ASN A 2 -2.60 19.74 -5.34
C ASN A 2 -2.00 18.45 -4.75
N ASN A 3 -1.74 17.44 -5.59
CA ASN A 3 -1.29 16.09 -5.20
C ASN A 3 0.18 16.06 -4.72
N ARG A 4 0.65 17.14 -4.11
CA ARG A 4 2.07 17.30 -3.76
C ARG A 4 2.28 16.84 -2.32
N LEU A 5 3.09 15.80 -2.16
CA LEU A 5 3.52 15.31 -0.85
C LEU A 5 4.23 16.42 -0.06
N SER A 6 3.92 16.50 1.22
CA SER A 6 4.66 17.25 2.23
C SER A 6 6.07 16.70 2.41
N GLU A 7 6.96 17.49 3.03
CA GLU A 7 8.32 17.03 3.31
C GLU A 7 8.36 15.82 4.25
N ASN A 8 7.43 15.74 5.21
CA ASN A 8 7.32 14.60 6.11
C ASN A 8 6.92 13.32 5.35
N GLU A 9 5.98 13.41 4.41
CA GLU A 9 5.56 12.27 3.60
C GLU A 9 6.69 11.79 2.69
N LYS A 10 7.46 12.71 2.09
CA LYS A 10 8.65 12.35 1.30
C LYS A 10 9.71 11.66 2.15
N ALA A 11 9.99 12.18 3.34
CA ALA A 11 10.94 11.58 4.27
C ALA A 11 10.51 10.16 4.67
N PHE A 12 9.22 9.93 4.91
CA PHE A 12 8.70 8.60 5.16
C PHE A 12 8.88 7.66 3.97
N ILE A 13 8.56 8.11 2.74
CA ILE A 13 8.73 7.29 1.52
C ILE A 13 10.20 6.91 1.30
N GLU A 14 11.12 7.84 1.52
CA GLU A 14 12.56 7.58 1.41
C GLU A 14 13.01 6.56 2.48
N CYS A 15 12.58 6.76 3.73
CA CYS A 15 12.86 5.84 4.83
C CYS A 15 12.35 4.43 4.53
N PHE A 16 11.10 4.31 4.08
CA PHE A 16 10.49 3.03 3.75
C PHE A 16 11.20 2.35 2.58
N SER A 17 11.56 3.11 1.53
CA SER A 17 12.30 2.61 0.37
C SER A 17 13.67 2.06 0.76
N ARG A 18 14.42 2.79 1.59
CA ARG A 18 15.71 2.32 2.13
C ARG A 18 15.54 1.07 2.98
N PHE A 19 14.48 1.03 3.79
CA PHE A 19 14.19 -0.11 4.64
C PHE A 19 13.96 -1.38 3.82
N VAL A 20 13.05 -1.35 2.84
CA VAL A 20 12.71 -2.52 2.01
C VAL A 20 13.83 -2.88 1.02
N ASN A 21 14.67 -1.92 0.64
CA ASN A 21 15.82 -2.14 -0.26
C ASN A 21 17.11 -2.50 0.51
N GLY A 22 17.05 -3.58 1.29
CA GLY A 22 18.24 -4.23 1.86
C GLY A 22 18.47 -4.07 3.36
N GLN A 23 17.69 -3.26 4.09
CA GLN A 23 17.77 -3.20 5.56
C GLN A 23 16.79 -4.15 6.26
N MET A 24 15.69 -4.49 5.60
CA MET A 24 14.66 -5.38 6.15
C MET A 24 15.17 -6.82 6.22
N GLY A 25 15.29 -7.35 7.45
CA GLY A 25 15.67 -8.74 7.67
C GLY A 25 14.54 -9.75 7.42
N SER A 26 13.28 -9.41 7.75
CA SER A 26 12.13 -10.31 7.54
C SER A 26 10.82 -9.52 7.51
N ALA A 27 10.10 -9.57 6.38
CA ALA A 27 8.78 -8.94 6.25
C ALA A 27 7.77 -9.49 7.27
N ALA A 28 7.80 -10.79 7.57
CA ALA A 28 6.90 -11.42 8.53
C ALA A 28 7.11 -10.90 9.96
N LYS A 29 8.37 -10.79 10.41
CA LYS A 29 8.68 -10.26 11.75
C LYS A 29 8.28 -8.79 11.88
N VAL A 30 8.57 -7.99 10.84
CA VAL A 30 8.21 -6.57 10.80
C VAL A 30 6.69 -6.40 10.80
N GLY A 31 5.97 -7.18 10.00
CA GLY A 31 4.50 -7.16 9.96
C GLY A 31 3.86 -7.45 11.31
N ASN A 32 4.34 -8.48 12.01
CA ASN A 32 3.86 -8.79 13.37
C ASN A 32 4.12 -7.62 14.33
N ALA A 33 5.34 -7.07 14.35
CA ALA A 33 5.66 -5.94 15.22
C ALA A 33 4.84 -4.68 14.89
N LEU A 34 4.52 -4.44 13.62
CA LEU A 34 3.65 -3.33 13.22
C LEU A 34 2.22 -3.47 13.76
N ALA A 35 1.76 -4.71 13.96
CA ALA A 35 0.44 -5.03 14.51
C ALA A 35 0.40 -5.03 16.05
N ASP A 36 1.56 -4.97 16.72
CA ASP A 36 1.65 -4.86 18.19
C ASP A 36 1.51 -3.42 18.70
N ASP A 37 1.51 -2.42 17.80
CA ASP A 37 1.27 -1.03 18.18
C ASP A 37 -0.15 -0.81 18.73
N HIS A 38 -0.38 0.32 19.38
CA HIS A 38 -1.72 0.64 19.86
C HIS A 38 -2.72 0.83 18.70
N ARG A 39 -3.99 0.47 18.95
CA ARG A 39 -5.07 0.34 17.95
C ARG A 39 -5.21 1.52 17.00
N TYR A 40 -4.99 2.75 17.48
CA TYR A 40 -5.05 3.95 16.64
C TYR A 40 -3.98 3.93 15.54
N LEU A 41 -2.71 3.64 15.87
CA LEU A 41 -1.64 3.56 14.88
C LEU A 41 -1.83 2.41 13.91
N ILE A 42 -2.36 1.26 14.37
CA ILE A 42 -2.70 0.14 13.49
C ILE A 42 -3.69 0.61 12.40
N ASN A 43 -4.73 1.36 12.79
CA ASN A 43 -5.71 1.89 11.84
C ASN A 43 -5.07 2.89 10.84
N GLU A 44 -4.23 3.81 11.30
CA GLU A 44 -3.56 4.78 10.41
C GLU A 44 -2.60 4.08 9.42
N LYS A 45 -1.85 3.07 9.86
CA LYS A 45 -1.03 2.23 8.96
C LYS A 45 -1.89 1.51 7.93
N GLY A 46 -3.03 0.98 8.35
CA GLY A 46 -4.00 0.33 7.48
C GLY A 46 -4.42 1.25 6.33
N LYS A 47 -4.74 2.53 6.60
CA LYS A 47 -5.09 3.49 5.55
C LYS A 47 -4.00 3.64 4.50
N VAL A 48 -2.74 3.75 4.92
CA VAL A 48 -1.58 3.86 4.00
C VAL A 48 -1.44 2.59 3.16
N VAL A 49 -1.55 1.41 3.78
CA VAL A 49 -1.48 0.12 3.08
C VAL A 49 -2.59 -0.01 2.04
N PHE A 50 -3.84 0.29 2.40
CA PHE A 50 -4.96 0.18 1.47
C PHE A 50 -4.90 1.21 0.33
N ALA A 51 -4.44 2.44 0.58
CA ALA A 51 -4.21 3.41 -0.48
C ALA A 51 -3.10 2.94 -1.45
N PHE A 52 -2.04 2.31 -0.93
CA PHE A 52 -0.99 1.70 -1.75
C PHE A 52 -1.53 0.54 -2.60
N LEU A 53 -2.31 -0.38 -2.00
CA LEU A 53 -2.95 -1.47 -2.72
C LEU A 53 -3.92 -0.97 -3.80
N GLU A 54 -4.74 0.05 -3.50
CA GLU A 54 -5.66 0.64 -4.47
C GLU A 54 -4.91 1.21 -5.69
N ARG A 55 -3.77 1.87 -5.46
CA ARG A 55 -2.93 2.35 -6.57
C ARG A 55 -2.38 1.20 -7.41
N LEU A 56 -1.87 0.15 -6.77
CA LEU A 56 -1.34 -1.03 -7.47
C LEU A 56 -2.42 -1.80 -8.23
N ALA A 57 -3.63 -1.89 -7.68
CA ALA A 57 -4.79 -2.48 -8.35
C ALA A 57 -5.12 -1.71 -9.64
N ASN A 58 -5.13 -0.38 -9.59
CA ASN A 58 -5.33 0.45 -10.78
C ASN A 58 -4.18 0.29 -11.80
N ASP A 59 -2.93 0.19 -11.33
CA ASP A 59 -1.79 -0.07 -12.21
C ASP A 59 -1.90 -1.46 -12.86
N TYR A 60 -2.41 -2.48 -12.16
CA TYR A 60 -2.72 -3.79 -12.75
C TYR A 60 -3.79 -3.70 -13.85
N GLN A 61 -4.91 -3.06 -13.55
CA GLN A 61 -6.03 -2.88 -14.49
C GLN A 61 -5.63 -2.09 -15.74
N LYS A 62 -4.70 -1.13 -15.61
CA LYS A 62 -4.17 -0.33 -16.72
C LYS A 62 -2.92 -0.93 -17.40
N GLY A 63 -2.44 -2.10 -16.97
CA GLY A 63 -1.23 -2.73 -17.51
C GLY A 63 0.08 -1.98 -17.21
N ARG A 64 0.13 -1.18 -16.14
CA ARG A 64 1.26 -0.32 -15.74
C ARG A 64 2.19 -1.01 -14.74
N TYR A 65 2.73 -2.16 -15.13
CA TYR A 65 3.67 -2.93 -14.32
C TYR A 65 4.67 -3.67 -15.22
N ASP A 66 5.74 -4.19 -14.63
CA ASP A 66 6.67 -5.10 -15.29
C ASP A 66 6.76 -6.43 -14.53
N GLN A 67 7.52 -7.40 -15.06
CA GLN A 67 7.63 -8.74 -14.48
C GLN A 67 8.06 -8.75 -13.01
N ARG A 68 8.79 -7.73 -12.53
CA ARG A 68 9.30 -7.66 -11.15
C ARG A 68 8.21 -7.31 -10.14
N ASN A 69 7.23 -6.50 -10.52
CA ASN A 69 6.15 -6.05 -9.63
C ASN A 69 4.76 -6.56 -10.03
N GLU A 70 4.64 -7.32 -11.11
CA GLU A 70 3.37 -7.91 -11.56
C GLU A 70 2.63 -8.65 -10.44
N TRP A 71 3.34 -9.49 -9.67
CA TRP A 71 2.71 -10.32 -8.65
C TRP A 71 2.01 -9.49 -7.57
N VAL A 72 2.62 -8.38 -7.13
CA VAL A 72 2.04 -7.51 -6.10
C VAL A 72 0.89 -6.68 -6.68
N CYS A 73 1.00 -6.23 -7.93
CA CYS A 73 -0.08 -5.53 -8.63
C CYS A 73 -1.32 -6.44 -8.78
N ARG A 74 -1.12 -7.69 -9.20
CA ARG A 74 -2.20 -8.67 -9.33
C ARG A 74 -2.89 -8.95 -8.00
N LEU A 75 -2.12 -9.24 -6.94
CA LEU A 75 -2.69 -9.50 -5.62
C LEU A 75 -3.43 -8.29 -5.06
N ALA A 76 -2.94 -7.09 -5.32
CA ALA A 76 -3.63 -5.86 -4.93
C ALA A 76 -4.97 -5.71 -5.67
N ALA A 77 -5.02 -5.99 -6.97
CA ALA A 77 -6.25 -5.98 -7.75
C ALA A 77 -7.29 -6.96 -7.18
N GLU A 78 -6.91 -8.23 -7.00
CA GLU A 78 -7.77 -9.28 -6.44
C GLU A 78 -8.30 -8.89 -5.04
N THR A 79 -7.43 -8.35 -4.18
CA THR A 79 -7.81 -7.94 -2.82
C THR A 79 -8.83 -6.81 -2.86
N ILE A 80 -8.57 -5.75 -3.63
CA ILE A 80 -9.45 -4.58 -3.68
C ILE A 80 -10.77 -4.92 -4.36
N GLU A 81 -10.75 -5.69 -5.44
CA GLU A 81 -11.97 -6.13 -6.14
C GLU A 81 -12.85 -6.97 -5.22
N HIS A 82 -12.28 -7.99 -4.57
CA HIS A 82 -13.03 -8.85 -3.64
C HIS A 82 -13.65 -8.04 -2.48
N LEU A 83 -12.91 -7.12 -1.88
CA LEU A 83 -13.44 -6.30 -0.78
C LEU A 83 -14.52 -5.32 -1.23
N VAL A 84 -14.41 -4.77 -2.45
CA VAL A 84 -15.43 -3.88 -3.01
C VAL A 84 -16.70 -4.65 -3.36
N GLU A 85 -16.59 -5.82 -4.00
CA GLU A 85 -17.73 -6.67 -4.35
C GLU A 85 -18.53 -7.08 -3.11
N ASN A 86 -17.84 -7.34 -2.00
CA ASN A 86 -18.45 -7.67 -0.71
C ASN A 86 -18.84 -6.45 0.14
N ARG A 87 -18.75 -5.22 -0.39
CA ARG A 87 -19.07 -3.96 0.29
C ARG A 87 -18.28 -3.74 1.59
N MET A 88 -17.10 -4.34 1.71
CA MET A 88 -16.19 -4.22 2.85
C MET A 88 -15.19 -3.08 2.68
N TYR A 89 -14.99 -2.60 1.45
CA TYR A 89 -14.11 -1.48 1.14
C TYR A 89 -14.73 -0.57 0.08
N TYR A 90 -14.52 0.73 0.23
CA TYR A 90 -14.92 1.74 -0.76
C TYR A 90 -13.64 2.42 -1.26
N ARG A 91 -13.47 2.42 -2.58
CA ARG A 91 -12.33 3.05 -3.25
C ARG A 91 -12.24 4.52 -2.89
N THR A 92 -11.03 4.98 -2.60
CA THR A 92 -10.74 6.32 -2.08
C THR A 92 -9.91 7.17 -3.04
N LEU A 93 -9.22 6.54 -3.98
CA LEU A 93 -8.41 7.22 -4.98
C LEU A 93 -9.25 7.52 -6.22
N ASN A 94 -9.30 8.79 -6.62
CA ASN A 94 -9.82 9.17 -7.94
C ASN A 94 -8.78 8.75 -8.99
N ASN A 95 -9.11 7.72 -9.77
CA ASN A 95 -8.18 7.04 -10.67
C ASN A 95 -8.21 7.58 -12.11
N ASP A 96 -8.50 8.87 -12.28
CA ASP A 96 -8.40 9.55 -13.59
C ASP A 96 -6.92 9.61 -14.05
#